data_AF-A0A538A303-F1
#
_entry.id   AF-A0A538A303-F1
#
_cell.length_a   1.000
_cell.length_b   1.000
_cell.length_c   1.000
_cell.angle_alpha   90.00
_cell.angle_beta   90.00
_cell.angle_gamma   90.00
#
_symmetry.space_group_name_H-M   'P 1'
#
loop_
_entity.id
_entity.type
_entity.pdbx_description
1 polymer ?
#
loop_
_entity_poly.entity_id
_entity_poly.type
_entity_poly.pdbx_seq_one_letter_code
_entity_poly.pdbx_strand_id
1 'polypeptide(L)'
;MRGRTLAAVAAVLAAFPAVTAGAAETPAGGPDLGTMALATNDFGPGARIAFQGSKPPPSPAVASYQRIFGPAVRLGGHRLLTVVSTNDGFADGGTASNVFATVESALSTSAGRTELGNLVLGELNSAAGGALHARLAGVGSLVSVQLGQGAFRILVRVKTRLGTLDIALGGIVLDRALGLVLLVSYPKKHVGAATALLALRKLAPHFQYGFTVRNLTPPTIGGAPQAGQTLTADPGRWAGAPSSFAFQWSRCDAAGSNCAPIAGAVGQTYVLGTAEIGTRINVTVTAANTVTSQSLAAAATSAVK
;
A
#
# COMPACT_ATOMS: atom_id res chain seq x y z
N MET A 1 -32.76 1.70 20.12
CA MET A 1 -31.75 2.77 20.32
C MET A 1 -30.29 2.30 20.42
N ARG A 2 -29.96 1.06 20.84
CA ARG A 2 -28.55 0.59 20.99
C ARG A 2 -27.75 0.37 19.68
N GLY A 3 -28.40 0.18 18.53
CA GLY A 3 -27.72 -0.11 17.26
C GLY A 3 -27.11 1.11 16.54
N ARG A 4 -27.71 2.30 16.67
CA ARG A 4 -27.26 3.51 15.96
C ARG A 4 -26.01 4.13 16.58
N THR A 5 -25.87 4.07 17.90
CA THR A 5 -24.70 4.59 18.64
C THR A 5 -23.43 3.78 18.36
N LEU A 6 -23.58 2.47 18.18
CA LEU A 6 -22.47 1.55 17.88
C LEU A 6 -21.98 1.68 16.42
N ALA A 7 -22.89 1.92 15.47
CA ALA A 7 -22.54 2.22 14.08
C ALA A 7 -21.81 3.57 13.93
N ALA A 8 -22.09 4.55 14.79
CA ALA A 8 -21.42 5.85 14.79
C ALA A 8 -19.96 5.78 15.32
N VAL A 9 -19.71 5.00 16.38
CA VAL A 9 -18.35 4.71 16.89
C VAL A 9 -17.46 4.10 15.80
N ALA A 10 -18.06 3.22 14.99
CA ALA A 10 -17.40 2.53 13.89
C ALA A 10 -17.00 3.44 12.72
N ALA A 11 -17.83 4.43 12.42
CA ALA A 11 -17.60 5.38 11.33
C ALA A 11 -16.59 6.48 11.69
N VAL A 12 -16.48 6.82 12.98
CA VAL A 12 -15.66 7.97 13.43
C VAL A 12 -14.20 7.58 13.71
N LEU A 13 -13.93 6.36 14.15
CA LEU A 13 -12.55 5.84 14.19
C LEU A 13 -11.98 5.53 12.79
N ALA A 14 -12.85 5.44 11.79
CA ALA A 14 -12.43 5.37 10.40
C ALA A 14 -12.00 6.73 9.87
N ALA A 15 -12.60 7.82 10.33
CA ALA A 15 -12.30 9.16 9.87
C ALA A 15 -11.13 9.80 10.62
N PHE A 16 -10.07 9.06 11.00
CA PHE A 16 -8.86 9.68 11.55
C PHE A 16 -8.39 10.76 10.57
N PRO A 17 -8.47 12.05 10.93
CA PRO A 17 -8.00 13.12 10.07
C PRO A 17 -6.54 13.37 10.46
N ALA A 18 -5.60 13.25 9.53
CA ALA A 18 -4.49 14.18 9.56
C ALA A 18 -4.91 15.39 8.71
N VAL A 19 -4.77 16.55 9.34
CA VAL A 19 -4.58 17.90 8.79
C VAL A 19 -4.90 18.06 7.30
N THR A 20 -5.86 18.94 7.04
CA THR A 20 -6.33 19.47 5.75
C THR A 20 -5.39 19.25 4.56
N ALA A 21 -5.82 18.47 3.58
CA ALA A 21 -5.36 18.60 2.20
C ALA A 21 -6.43 18.14 1.21
N GLY A 22 -6.42 18.74 0.02
CA GLY A 22 -7.41 18.57 -1.04
C GLY A 22 -7.37 17.19 -1.71
N ALA A 23 -8.39 16.92 -2.51
CA ALA A 23 -8.55 15.67 -3.24
C ALA A 23 -7.32 15.39 -4.10
N ALA A 24 -6.71 14.22 -3.91
CA ALA A 24 -5.60 13.77 -4.73
C ALA A 24 -5.94 12.41 -5.33
N GLU A 25 -5.82 12.34 -6.65
CA GLU A 25 -5.87 11.10 -7.43
C GLU A 25 -4.59 10.30 -7.18
N THR A 26 -4.66 8.98 -7.34
CA THR A 26 -3.47 8.12 -7.31
C THR A 26 -2.47 8.64 -8.35
N PRO A 27 -1.24 9.01 -7.96
CA PRO A 27 -0.24 9.48 -8.93
C PRO A 27 -0.06 8.43 -10.03
N ALA A 28 0.08 8.87 -11.28
CA ALA A 28 0.39 7.98 -12.39
C ALA A 28 1.62 7.13 -12.04
N GLY A 29 1.46 5.80 -11.99
CA GLY A 29 2.51 4.85 -11.62
C GLY A 29 2.59 4.47 -10.13
N GLY A 30 1.70 4.95 -9.26
CA GLY A 30 1.56 4.49 -7.88
C GLY A 30 0.83 3.14 -7.74
N PRO A 31 0.93 2.46 -6.58
CA PRO A 31 0.24 1.19 -6.36
C PRO A 31 -1.28 1.39 -6.24
N ASP A 32 -2.08 0.39 -6.63
CA ASP A 32 -3.52 0.41 -6.42
C ASP A 32 -3.87 0.15 -4.95
N LEU A 33 -4.01 1.24 -4.19
CA LEU A 33 -4.31 1.23 -2.76
C LEU A 33 -5.61 0.50 -2.42
N GLY A 34 -6.57 0.43 -3.35
CA GLY A 34 -7.84 -0.26 -3.18
C GLY A 34 -7.68 -1.78 -3.16
N THR A 35 -6.79 -2.31 -4.01
CA THR A 35 -6.42 -3.74 -4.01
C THR A 35 -5.56 -4.12 -2.80
N MET A 36 -4.82 -3.15 -2.25
CA MET A 36 -3.98 -3.36 -1.08
C MET A 36 -4.76 -3.39 0.24
N ALA A 37 -6.00 -2.90 0.29
CA ALA A 37 -6.78 -2.85 1.53
C ALA A 37 -7.32 -4.24 1.88
N LEU A 38 -7.58 -4.50 3.17
CA LEU A 38 -8.25 -5.73 3.60
C LEU A 38 -9.51 -5.97 2.76
N ALA A 39 -9.86 -7.23 2.52
CA ALA A 39 -11.02 -7.66 1.75
C ALA A 39 -11.95 -8.53 2.61
N THR A 40 -13.17 -8.80 2.13
CA THR A 40 -14.17 -9.56 2.90
C THR A 40 -13.74 -11.00 3.19
N ASN A 41 -12.90 -11.58 2.33
CA ASN A 41 -12.32 -12.92 2.49
C ASN A 41 -11.21 -13.00 3.56
N ASP A 42 -10.73 -11.87 4.09
CA ASP A 42 -9.78 -11.84 5.21
C ASP A 42 -10.44 -12.17 6.55
N PHE A 43 -11.77 -12.15 6.58
CA PHE A 43 -12.59 -12.31 7.78
C PHE A 43 -13.42 -13.59 7.74
N GLY A 44 -14.01 -13.92 8.89
CA GLY A 44 -15.02 -14.98 8.96
C GLY A 44 -16.25 -14.67 8.09
N PRO A 45 -17.06 -15.69 7.80
CA PRO A 45 -18.20 -15.57 6.88
C PRO A 45 -19.18 -14.48 7.32
N GLY A 46 -19.72 -13.77 6.33
CA GLY A 46 -20.70 -12.70 6.54
C GLY A 46 -20.13 -11.31 6.76
N ALA A 47 -18.82 -11.11 6.61
CA ALA A 47 -18.21 -9.77 6.58
C ALA A 47 -18.77 -8.93 5.42
N ARG A 48 -19.15 -7.68 5.71
CA ARG A 48 -19.73 -6.75 4.72
C ARG A 48 -18.97 -5.43 4.74
N ILE A 49 -18.74 -4.89 3.55
CA ILE A 49 -18.17 -3.55 3.38
C ILE A 49 -19.29 -2.55 3.64
N ALA A 50 -19.08 -1.67 4.62
CA ALA A 50 -19.98 -0.57 4.95
C ALA A 50 -19.64 0.69 4.14
N PHE A 51 -18.36 0.88 3.82
CA PHE A 51 -17.88 1.98 3.00
C PHE A 51 -16.56 1.58 2.33
N GLN A 52 -16.33 2.08 1.11
CA GLN A 52 -15.01 2.06 0.52
C GLN A 52 -14.82 3.21 -0.47
N GLY A 53 -13.59 3.69 -0.62
CA GLY A 53 -13.25 4.69 -1.63
C GLY A 53 -12.03 5.52 -1.27
N SER A 54 -11.60 6.33 -2.24
CA SER A 54 -10.52 7.30 -2.05
C SER A 54 -10.93 8.38 -1.04
N LYS A 55 -9.94 8.87 -0.30
CA LYS A 55 -10.09 9.96 0.67
C LYS A 55 -9.04 11.04 0.39
N PRO A 56 -9.30 12.29 0.78
CA PRO A 56 -8.24 13.29 0.80
C PRO A 56 -7.08 12.77 1.66
N PRO A 57 -5.85 12.70 1.14
CA PRO A 57 -4.74 12.12 1.87
C PRO A 57 -4.22 13.09 2.95
N PRO A 58 -3.71 12.57 4.07
CA PRO A 58 -2.98 13.38 5.02
C PRO A 58 -1.62 13.80 4.45
N SER A 59 -1.21 15.05 4.59
CA SER A 59 0.17 15.43 4.22
C SER A 59 1.20 14.64 5.05
N PRO A 60 2.27 14.08 4.46
CA PRO A 60 2.74 14.23 3.07
C PRO A 60 2.30 13.11 2.11
N ALA A 61 1.31 12.28 2.47
CA ALA A 61 0.75 11.31 1.55
C ALA A 61 0.09 12.01 0.36
N VAL A 62 0.17 11.39 -0.81
CA VAL A 62 -0.34 11.90 -2.09
C VAL A 62 -1.57 11.15 -2.58
N ALA A 63 -1.93 10.05 -1.92
CA ALA A 63 -3.17 9.32 -2.16
C ALA A 63 -3.59 8.58 -0.89
N SER A 64 -4.89 8.45 -0.67
CA SER A 64 -5.42 7.66 0.44
C SER A 64 -6.65 6.88 -0.01
N TYR A 65 -6.73 5.63 0.42
CA TYR A 65 -7.87 4.76 0.20
C TYR A 65 -8.33 4.17 1.52
N GLN A 66 -9.64 4.08 1.70
CA GLN A 66 -10.22 3.51 2.90
C GLN A 66 -11.25 2.46 2.56
N ARG A 67 -11.27 1.38 3.36
CA ARG A 67 -12.34 0.39 3.42
C ARG A 67 -12.78 0.16 4.86
N ILE A 68 -14.08 0.28 5.11
CA ILE A 68 -14.71 0.08 6.41
C ILE A 68 -15.61 -1.14 6.32
N PHE A 69 -15.47 -2.05 7.27
CA PHE A 69 -16.31 -3.23 7.41
C PHE A 69 -17.33 -3.01 8.51
N GLY A 70 -18.58 -3.35 8.21
CA GLY A 70 -19.70 -3.16 9.11
C GLY A 70 -19.64 -4.03 10.38
N PRO A 71 -20.66 -3.91 11.25
CA PRO A 71 -20.69 -4.66 12.49
C PRO A 71 -20.74 -6.17 12.25
N ALA A 72 -20.30 -6.92 13.26
CA ALA A 72 -20.30 -8.38 13.32
C ALA A 72 -19.23 -9.10 12.48
N VAL A 73 -18.28 -8.37 11.89
CA VAL A 73 -17.07 -8.93 11.29
C VAL A 73 -16.34 -9.80 12.31
N ARG A 74 -15.82 -10.95 11.88
CA ARG A 74 -15.09 -11.88 12.75
C ARG A 74 -13.64 -11.99 12.34
N LEU A 75 -12.73 -11.83 13.29
CA LEU A 75 -11.29 -12.06 13.10
C LEU A 75 -10.71 -12.74 14.34
N GLY A 76 -10.00 -13.86 14.16
CA GLY A 76 -9.36 -14.58 15.27
C GLY A 76 -10.33 -15.00 16.38
N GLY A 77 -11.56 -15.37 16.05
CA GLY A 77 -12.61 -15.71 17.03
C GLY A 77 -13.29 -14.50 17.69
N HIS A 78 -12.77 -13.28 17.49
CA HIS A 78 -13.39 -12.07 18.00
C HIS A 78 -14.44 -11.53 17.03
N ARG A 79 -15.62 -11.19 17.55
CA ARG A 79 -16.64 -10.42 16.83
C ARG A 79 -16.37 -8.93 17.06
N LEU A 80 -16.22 -8.18 15.97
CA LEU A 80 -15.80 -6.79 15.97
C LEU A 80 -16.97 -5.88 15.63
N LEU A 81 -16.97 -4.72 16.26
CA LEU A 81 -17.94 -3.66 15.98
C LEU A 81 -17.66 -3.01 14.62
N THR A 82 -16.38 -2.85 14.29
CA THR A 82 -15.93 -2.39 12.97
C THR A 82 -14.50 -2.82 12.75
N VAL A 83 -14.13 -2.88 11.48
CA VAL A 83 -12.74 -2.90 11.03
C VAL A 83 -12.55 -1.80 10.00
N VAL A 84 -11.49 -1.04 10.15
CA VAL A 84 -11.08 -0.02 9.18
C VAL A 84 -9.73 -0.44 8.62
N SER A 85 -9.60 -0.43 7.30
CA SER A 85 -8.35 -0.55 6.58
C SER A 85 -8.14 0.74 5.81
N THR A 86 -7.10 1.49 6.15
CA THR A 86 -6.70 2.71 5.45
C THR A 86 -5.33 2.48 4.84
N ASN A 87 -5.16 2.84 3.57
CA ASN A 87 -3.89 2.73 2.87
C ASN A 87 -3.54 4.09 2.29
N ASP A 88 -2.34 4.56 2.59
CA ASP A 88 -1.82 5.84 2.14
C ASP A 88 -0.61 5.60 1.21
N GLY A 89 -0.63 6.26 0.06
CA GLY A 89 0.46 6.24 -0.92
C GLY A 89 1.29 7.51 -0.84
N PHE A 90 2.60 7.37 -0.99
CA PHE A 90 3.59 8.44 -0.93
C PHE A 90 4.29 8.60 -2.27
N ALA A 91 4.94 9.74 -2.47
CA ALA A 91 5.71 10.01 -3.69
C ALA A 91 6.85 9.00 -3.88
N ASP A 92 7.50 8.58 -2.78
CA ASP A 92 8.61 7.66 -2.76
C ASP A 92 8.67 6.84 -1.46
N GLY A 93 9.45 5.76 -1.46
CA GLY A 93 9.59 4.85 -0.31
C GLY A 93 10.35 5.45 0.87
N GLY A 94 11.23 6.43 0.64
CA GLY A 94 11.94 7.14 1.69
C GLY A 94 10.98 7.99 2.53
N THR A 95 10.09 8.73 1.86
CA THR A 95 9.03 9.50 2.52
C THR A 95 8.11 8.61 3.35
N ALA A 96 7.63 7.49 2.78
CA ALA A 96 6.78 6.53 3.51
C ALA A 96 7.49 5.97 4.77
N SER A 97 8.74 5.56 4.61
CA SER A 97 9.55 5.01 5.72
C SER A 97 9.80 6.04 6.83
N ASN A 98 10.06 7.29 6.47
CA ASN A 98 10.27 8.38 7.44
C ASN A 98 9.00 8.71 8.24
N VAL A 99 7.84 8.77 7.56
CA VAL A 99 6.54 8.96 8.22
C VAL A 99 6.27 7.81 9.18
N PHE A 100 6.47 6.57 8.74
CA PHE A 100 6.29 5.39 9.58
C PHE A 100 7.21 5.42 10.82
N ALA A 101 8.50 5.69 10.63
CA ALA A 101 9.47 5.76 11.72
C ALA A 101 9.17 6.89 12.72
N THR A 102 8.64 8.02 12.24
CA THR A 102 8.21 9.13 13.11
C THR A 102 7.01 8.73 13.97
N VAL A 103 6.01 8.06 13.38
CA VAL A 103 4.87 7.52 14.12
C VAL A 103 5.33 6.47 15.14
N GLU A 104 6.21 5.55 14.74
CA GLU A 104 6.74 4.50 15.63
C GLU A 104 7.50 5.12 16.81
N SER A 105 8.38 6.09 16.53
CA SER A 105 9.13 6.83 17.55
C SER A 105 8.21 7.57 18.51
N ALA A 106 7.21 8.29 18.00
CA ALA A 106 6.23 9.00 18.85
C ALA A 106 5.48 8.03 19.76
N LEU A 107 4.96 6.92 19.23
CA LEU A 107 4.19 5.93 19.99
C LEU A 107 5.05 5.10 20.97
N SER A 108 6.37 5.08 20.80
CA SER A 108 7.29 4.48 21.76
C SER A 108 7.34 5.26 23.09
N THR A 109 7.01 6.56 23.07
CA THR A 109 6.99 7.43 24.26
C THR A 109 5.65 7.43 24.98
N SER A 110 5.64 7.71 26.29
CA SER A 110 4.39 7.89 27.04
C SER A 110 3.60 9.12 26.60
N ALA A 111 4.29 10.20 26.21
CA ALA A 111 3.68 11.42 25.70
C ALA A 111 2.91 11.17 24.39
N GLY A 112 3.55 10.56 23.39
CA GLY A 112 2.89 10.24 22.11
C GLY A 112 1.74 9.24 22.26
N ARG A 113 1.85 8.28 23.20
CA ARG A 113 0.70 7.42 23.54
C ARG A 113 -0.45 8.17 24.18
N THR A 114 -0.16 9.20 24.98
CA THR A 114 -1.19 10.05 25.58
C THR A 114 -1.89 10.88 24.51
N GLU A 115 -1.12 11.42 23.56
CA GLU A 115 -1.66 12.14 22.40
C GLU A 115 -2.56 11.26 21.53
N LEU A 116 -2.12 10.04 21.19
CA LEU A 116 -2.97 9.05 20.51
C LEU A 116 -4.28 8.80 21.27
N GLY A 117 -4.20 8.62 22.60
CA GLY A 117 -5.37 8.43 23.45
C GLY A 117 -6.33 9.62 23.39
N ASN A 118 -5.81 10.84 23.40
CA ASN A 118 -6.59 12.07 23.31
C ASN A 118 -7.24 12.25 21.93
N LEU A 119 -6.54 11.92 20.84
CA LEU A 119 -7.11 11.91 19.49
C LEU A 119 -8.29 10.93 19.40
N VAL A 120 -8.09 9.69 19.86
CA VAL A 120 -9.16 8.68 19.91
C VAL A 120 -10.35 9.16 20.73
N LEU A 121 -10.11 9.82 21.87
CA LEU A 121 -11.19 10.38 22.68
C LEU A 121 -11.93 11.53 22.01
N GLY A 122 -11.19 12.45 21.37
CA GLY A 122 -11.76 13.58 20.64
C GLY A 122 -12.73 13.08 19.58
N GLU A 123 -12.29 12.11 18.78
CA GLU A 123 -13.11 11.46 17.76
C GLU A 123 -14.31 10.73 18.37
N LEU A 124 -14.12 9.89 19.39
CA LEU A 124 -15.25 9.17 20.00
C LEU A 124 -16.29 10.08 20.66
N ASN A 125 -15.88 11.25 21.14
CA ASN A 125 -16.78 12.22 21.78
C ASN A 125 -17.39 13.21 20.77
N SER A 126 -16.74 13.47 19.64
CA SER A 126 -17.39 14.18 18.51
C SER A 126 -18.43 13.26 17.84
N ALA A 127 -18.17 11.94 17.85
CA ALA A 127 -19.10 10.93 17.39
C ALA A 127 -20.43 10.92 18.18
N ALA A 128 -21.50 10.52 17.50
CA ALA A 128 -22.82 10.33 18.10
C ALA A 128 -23.34 11.55 18.88
N GLY A 129 -22.95 12.76 18.49
CA GLY A 129 -23.38 14.01 19.13
C GLY A 129 -22.99 14.10 20.61
N GLY A 130 -21.84 13.54 21.01
CA GLY A 130 -21.37 13.59 22.41
C GLY A 130 -21.96 12.51 23.33
N ALA A 131 -22.86 11.65 22.84
CA ALA A 131 -23.62 10.74 23.69
C ALA A 131 -22.78 9.61 24.33
N LEU A 132 -21.59 9.32 23.80
CA LEU A 132 -20.73 8.22 24.28
C LEU A 132 -20.05 8.51 25.62
N HIS A 133 -19.74 9.79 25.89
CA HIS A 133 -18.97 10.25 27.05
C HIS A 133 -17.78 9.32 27.36
N ALA A 134 -16.92 9.14 26.35
CA ALA A 134 -15.76 8.29 26.40
C ALA A 134 -14.67 8.88 27.31
N ARG A 135 -14.00 8.02 28.08
CA ARG A 135 -12.83 8.34 28.89
C ARG A 135 -11.70 7.34 28.60
N LEU A 136 -10.47 7.82 28.56
CA LEU A 136 -9.32 6.97 28.29
C LEU A 136 -9.10 6.06 29.50
N ALA A 137 -9.02 4.75 29.27
CA ALA A 137 -8.67 3.78 30.30
C ALA A 137 -7.18 3.45 30.26
N GLY A 138 -6.54 3.60 29.10
CA GLY A 138 -5.11 3.45 28.91
C GLY A 138 -4.73 3.22 27.45
N VAL A 139 -3.48 3.52 27.13
CA VAL A 139 -2.85 3.17 25.85
C VAL A 139 -1.69 2.25 26.15
N GLY A 140 -1.74 1.03 25.61
CA GLY A 140 -0.69 0.02 25.79
C GLY A 140 0.60 0.42 25.06
N SER A 141 1.69 -0.28 25.36
CA SER A 141 2.95 -0.07 24.66
C SER A 141 2.86 -0.44 23.18
N LEU A 142 3.59 0.30 22.36
CA LEU A 142 3.86 -0.06 20.97
C LEU A 142 4.67 -1.36 20.93
N VAL A 143 4.32 -2.25 20.01
CA VAL A 143 5.11 -3.45 19.73
C VAL A 143 5.41 -3.51 18.25
N SER A 144 6.68 -3.41 17.89
CA SER A 144 7.17 -3.60 16.52
C SER A 144 7.04 -5.06 16.11
N VAL A 145 6.82 -5.28 14.81
CA VAL A 145 6.57 -6.59 14.21
C VAL A 145 7.37 -6.68 12.91
N GLN A 146 8.01 -7.82 12.68
CA GLN A 146 8.69 -8.11 11.42
C GLN A 146 7.67 -8.52 10.35
N LEU A 147 7.06 -7.52 9.69
CA LEU A 147 6.19 -7.69 8.51
C LEU A 147 6.48 -6.54 7.53
N GLY A 148 6.61 -6.84 6.24
CA GLY A 148 6.97 -5.83 5.24
C GLY A 148 8.37 -5.25 5.51
N GLN A 149 8.51 -3.93 5.34
CA GLN A 149 9.70 -3.17 5.75
C GLN A 149 9.62 -2.69 7.19
N GLY A 150 8.41 -2.67 7.77
CA GLY A 150 8.16 -2.33 9.16
C GLY A 150 6.68 -2.50 9.46
N ALA A 151 6.37 -2.94 10.68
CA ALA A 151 5.01 -2.98 11.17
C ALA A 151 4.98 -2.77 12.68
N PHE A 152 3.88 -2.23 13.19
CA PHE A 152 3.67 -2.07 14.63
C PHE A 152 2.24 -2.42 15.01
N ARG A 153 2.03 -2.70 16.29
CA ARG A 153 0.69 -2.80 16.87
C ARG A 153 0.63 -2.07 18.21
N ILE A 154 -0.54 -1.52 18.51
CA ILE A 154 -0.81 -0.84 19.77
C ILE A 154 -2.29 -1.01 20.15
N LEU A 155 -2.59 -0.98 21.45
CA LEU A 155 -3.95 -1.14 21.97
C LEU A 155 -4.36 0.13 22.70
N VAL A 156 -5.51 0.69 22.35
CA VAL A 156 -6.15 1.79 23.09
C VAL A 156 -7.40 1.23 23.77
N ARG A 157 -7.55 1.53 25.06
CA ARG A 157 -8.73 1.12 25.83
C ARG A 157 -9.50 2.35 26.28
N VAL A 158 -10.80 2.33 26.04
CA VAL A 158 -11.70 3.45 26.33
C VAL A 158 -12.88 2.95 27.16
N LYS A 159 -13.22 3.67 28.24
CA LYS A 159 -14.44 3.44 29.01
C LYS A 159 -15.55 4.32 28.45
N THR A 160 -16.71 3.72 28.21
CA THR A 160 -17.95 4.44 27.82
C THR A 160 -19.07 4.07 28.79
N ARG A 161 -20.21 4.75 28.69
CA ARG A 161 -21.43 4.36 29.42
C ARG A 161 -21.93 2.95 29.09
N LEU A 162 -21.57 2.42 27.91
CA LEU A 162 -21.96 1.07 27.47
C LEU A 162 -21.00 -0.02 27.96
N GLY A 163 -19.84 0.37 28.50
CA GLY A 163 -18.76 -0.51 28.92
C GLY A 163 -17.43 -0.15 28.25
N THR A 164 -16.41 -0.96 28.53
CA THR A 164 -15.08 -0.80 27.95
C THR A 164 -15.07 -1.19 26.47
N LEU A 165 -14.45 -0.37 25.64
CA LEU A 165 -14.08 -0.65 24.26
C LEU A 165 -12.57 -0.88 24.20
N ASP A 166 -12.17 -1.95 23.51
CA ASP A 166 -10.79 -2.19 23.11
C ASP A 166 -10.65 -1.79 21.63
N ILE A 167 -9.67 -0.96 21.31
CA ILE A 167 -9.35 -0.49 19.96
C ILE A 167 -7.94 -0.96 19.65
N ALA A 168 -7.81 -2.01 18.85
CA ALA A 168 -6.53 -2.54 18.43
C ALA A 168 -6.12 -1.89 17.11
N LEU A 169 -4.93 -1.29 17.09
CA LEU A 169 -4.36 -0.60 15.94
C LEU A 169 -3.15 -1.36 15.43
N GLY A 170 -2.99 -1.40 14.12
CA GLY A 170 -1.80 -1.92 13.47
C GLY A 170 -1.37 -1.01 12.32
N GLY A 171 -0.08 -0.83 12.16
CA GLY A 171 0.52 -0.17 11.00
C GLY A 171 1.47 -1.11 10.26
N ILE A 172 1.58 -0.97 8.93
CA ILE A 172 2.58 -1.63 8.09
C ILE A 172 3.10 -0.64 7.04
N VAL A 173 4.39 -0.72 6.73
CA VAL A 173 5.05 -0.02 5.61
C VAL A 173 5.65 -1.02 4.64
N LEU A 174 5.48 -0.75 3.34
CA LEU A 174 6.17 -1.45 2.26
C LEU A 174 6.31 -0.51 1.05
N ASP A 175 7.52 -0.37 0.54
CA ASP A 175 7.87 0.56 -0.55
C ASP A 175 7.30 1.96 -0.26
N ARG A 176 6.53 2.55 -1.16
CA ARG A 176 5.91 3.88 -0.99
C ARG A 176 4.49 3.87 -0.41
N ALA A 177 4.09 2.84 0.32
CA ALA A 177 2.75 2.78 0.92
C ALA A 177 2.76 2.43 2.42
N LEU A 178 1.83 3.04 3.15
CA LEU A 178 1.50 2.73 4.53
C LEU A 178 0.09 2.16 4.63
N GLY A 179 -0.06 1.11 5.43
CA GLY A 179 -1.36 0.52 5.76
C GLY A 179 -1.64 0.67 7.24
N LEU A 180 -2.83 1.13 7.59
CA LEU A 180 -3.34 1.20 8.95
C LEU A 180 -4.59 0.33 9.07
N VAL A 181 -4.61 -0.51 10.10
CA VAL A 181 -5.79 -1.29 10.49
C VAL A 181 -6.24 -0.86 11.87
N LEU A 182 -7.54 -0.65 12.01
CA LEU A 182 -8.18 -0.34 13.28
C LEU A 182 -9.32 -1.31 13.51
N LEU A 183 -9.31 -1.96 14.67
CA LEU A 183 -10.29 -2.97 15.06
C LEU A 183 -10.95 -2.54 16.37
N VAL A 184 -12.28 -2.39 16.34
CA VAL A 184 -13.03 -1.96 17.53
C VAL A 184 -13.80 -3.14 18.09
N SER A 185 -13.64 -3.40 19.39
CA SER A 185 -14.44 -4.40 20.09
C SER A 185 -15.89 -3.95 20.30
N TYR A 186 -16.77 -4.91 20.56
CA TYR A 186 -18.06 -4.57 21.18
C TYR A 186 -17.84 -4.14 22.64
N PRO A 187 -18.72 -3.27 23.20
CA PRO A 187 -18.65 -2.93 24.62
C PRO A 187 -18.60 -4.17 25.51
N LYS A 188 -17.71 -4.15 26.52
CA LYS A 188 -17.46 -5.25 27.46
C LYS A 188 -16.88 -6.53 26.81
N LYS A 189 -16.51 -6.48 25.53
CA LYS A 189 -15.78 -7.57 24.86
C LYS A 189 -14.33 -7.19 24.70
N HIS A 190 -13.46 -8.17 24.93
CA HIS A 190 -12.03 -7.98 24.85
C HIS A 190 -11.49 -8.30 23.46
N VAL A 191 -10.66 -7.40 22.97
CA VAL A 191 -9.86 -7.58 21.75
C VAL A 191 -8.44 -7.19 22.11
N GLY A 192 -7.53 -8.16 22.12
CA GLY A 192 -6.13 -7.92 22.44
C GLY A 192 -5.34 -7.39 21.24
N ALA A 193 -4.15 -6.85 21.49
CA ALA A 193 -3.23 -6.41 20.45
C ALA A 193 -2.82 -7.53 19.47
N ALA A 194 -2.91 -8.81 19.89
CA ALA A 194 -2.72 -9.95 19.00
C ALA A 194 -3.73 -9.97 17.82
N THR A 195 -4.93 -9.41 17.99
CA THR A 195 -5.92 -9.30 16.92
C THR A 195 -5.49 -8.31 15.83
N ALA A 196 -4.81 -7.22 16.21
CA ALA A 196 -4.19 -6.31 15.24
C ALA A 196 -3.07 -7.01 14.47
N LEU A 197 -2.26 -7.85 15.13
CA LEU A 197 -1.26 -8.66 14.43
C LEU A 197 -1.91 -9.62 13.41
N LEU A 198 -3.03 -10.26 13.76
CA LEU A 198 -3.77 -11.10 12.81
C LEU A 198 -4.26 -10.29 11.60
N ALA A 199 -4.77 -9.07 11.82
CA ALA A 199 -5.17 -8.18 10.73
C ALA A 199 -3.97 -7.78 9.86
N LEU A 200 -2.84 -7.42 10.46
CA LEU A 200 -1.61 -7.10 9.73
C LEU A 200 -1.09 -8.28 8.90
N ARG A 201 -1.19 -9.51 9.41
CA ARG A 201 -0.82 -10.72 8.67
C ARG A 201 -1.75 -11.00 7.47
N LYS A 202 -2.99 -10.51 7.51
CA LYS A 202 -3.91 -10.54 6.36
C LYS A 202 -3.62 -9.41 5.38
N LEU A 203 -3.27 -8.23 5.88
CA LEU A 203 -2.95 -7.06 5.06
C LEU A 203 -1.62 -7.20 4.32
N ALA A 204 -0.61 -7.81 4.93
CA ALA A 204 0.74 -7.89 4.36
C ALA A 204 0.80 -8.55 2.96
N PRO A 205 0.13 -9.68 2.69
CA PRO A 205 0.03 -10.22 1.33
C PRO A 205 -0.60 -9.27 0.31
N HIS A 206 -1.55 -8.43 0.73
CA HIS A 206 -2.16 -7.45 -0.17
C HIS A 206 -1.16 -6.36 -0.56
N PHE A 207 -0.33 -5.93 0.40
CA PHE A 207 0.77 -5.00 0.14
C PHE A 207 1.83 -5.61 -0.78
N GLN A 208 2.23 -6.86 -0.52
CA GLN A 208 3.16 -7.59 -1.39
C GLN A 208 2.63 -7.71 -2.82
N TYR A 209 1.34 -8.04 -2.97
CA TYR A 209 0.70 -8.11 -4.28
C TYR A 209 0.66 -6.74 -4.98
N GLY A 210 0.33 -5.67 -4.25
CA GLY A 210 0.31 -4.29 -4.76
C GLY A 210 1.67 -3.82 -5.31
N PHE A 211 2.77 -4.39 -4.83
CA PHE A 211 4.14 -4.13 -5.30
C PHE A 211 4.76 -5.28 -6.10
N THR A 212 3.97 -6.28 -6.52
CA THR A 212 4.47 -7.32 -7.41
C THR A 212 4.55 -6.78 -8.83
N VAL A 213 5.76 -6.60 -9.35
CA VAL A 213 6.00 -6.11 -10.71
C VAL A 213 5.49 -7.14 -11.71
N ARG A 214 4.59 -6.72 -12.59
CA ARG A 214 4.02 -7.56 -13.63
C ARG A 214 3.79 -6.77 -14.91
N ASN A 215 4.27 -7.27 -16.04
CA ASN A 215 3.99 -6.65 -17.34
C ASN A 215 2.48 -6.66 -17.67
N LEU A 216 1.97 -5.53 -18.14
CA LEU A 216 0.60 -5.35 -18.62
C LEU A 216 0.58 -5.13 -20.13
N THR A 217 1.52 -4.34 -20.65
CA THR A 217 1.78 -4.26 -22.09
C THR A 217 3.29 -4.43 -22.34
N PRO A 218 3.67 -5.27 -23.32
CA PRO A 218 5.07 -5.59 -23.54
C PRO A 218 5.87 -4.35 -23.98
N PRO A 219 7.18 -4.33 -23.72
CA PRO A 219 8.09 -3.34 -24.29
C PRO A 219 8.08 -3.37 -25.83
N THR A 220 8.36 -2.23 -26.45
CA THR A 220 8.49 -2.12 -27.92
C THR A 220 9.72 -1.33 -28.33
N ILE A 221 10.13 -1.47 -29.59
CA ILE A 221 11.25 -0.74 -30.18
C ILE A 221 10.71 0.16 -31.29
N GLY A 222 10.94 1.46 -31.17
CA GLY A 222 10.73 2.45 -32.23
C GLY A 222 12.03 2.81 -32.94
N GLY A 223 11.93 3.36 -34.14
CA GLY A 223 13.07 3.76 -34.98
C GLY A 223 13.28 2.84 -36.18
N ALA A 224 14.10 3.31 -37.14
CA ALA A 224 14.43 2.53 -38.33
C ALA A 224 15.62 1.61 -38.05
N PRO A 225 15.54 0.29 -38.31
CA PRO A 225 16.67 -0.62 -38.19
C PRO A 225 17.62 -0.43 -39.37
N GLN A 226 18.43 0.62 -39.29
CA GLN A 226 19.44 0.98 -40.30
C GLN A 226 20.68 1.50 -39.59
N ALA A 227 21.87 1.13 -40.08
CA ALA A 227 23.13 1.62 -39.54
C ALA A 227 23.16 3.16 -39.48
N GLY A 228 23.62 3.70 -38.35
CA GLY A 228 23.64 5.13 -38.04
C GLY A 228 22.32 5.69 -37.49
N GLN A 229 21.23 4.93 -37.49
CA GLN A 229 19.96 5.35 -36.90
C GLN A 229 19.88 4.98 -35.41
N THR A 230 19.04 5.70 -34.70
CA THR A 230 18.74 5.45 -33.28
C THR A 230 17.47 4.63 -33.14
N LEU A 231 17.56 3.55 -32.37
CA LEU A 231 16.42 2.83 -31.84
C LEU A 231 16.07 3.35 -30.45
N THR A 232 14.78 3.41 -30.14
CA THR A 232 14.27 3.86 -28.85
C THR A 232 13.37 2.78 -28.24
N ALA A 233 13.65 2.39 -27.01
CA ALA A 233 12.81 1.46 -26.27
C ALA A 233 11.64 2.20 -25.60
N ASP A 234 10.42 1.71 -25.83
CA ASP A 234 9.30 1.97 -24.95
C ASP A 234 9.28 0.85 -23.89
N PRO A 235 9.38 1.18 -22.58
CA PRO A 235 9.37 0.19 -21.52
C PRO A 235 8.05 -0.59 -21.42
N GLY A 236 6.97 -0.11 -22.03
CA GLY A 236 5.63 -0.68 -21.87
C GLY A 236 4.98 -0.29 -20.55
N ARG A 237 3.88 -0.98 -20.19
CA ARG A 237 3.13 -0.72 -18.95
C ARG A 237 3.27 -1.89 -18.00
N TRP A 238 3.38 -1.58 -16.72
CA TRP A 238 3.65 -2.54 -15.66
C TRP A 238 2.76 -2.25 -14.45
N ALA A 239 2.24 -3.30 -13.83
CA ALA A 239 1.69 -3.26 -12.48
C ALA A 239 2.83 -3.32 -11.46
N GLY A 240 2.51 -3.13 -10.18
CA GLY A 240 3.48 -3.20 -9.09
C GLY A 240 4.21 -1.88 -8.82
N ALA A 241 3.83 -0.78 -9.47
CA ALA A 241 4.42 0.54 -9.27
C ALA A 241 5.97 0.55 -9.36
N PRO A 242 6.58 0.09 -10.48
CA PRO A 242 8.03 0.16 -10.64
C PRO A 242 8.53 1.61 -10.46
N SER A 243 9.63 1.78 -9.74
CA SER A 243 10.32 3.07 -9.56
C SER A 243 11.51 3.22 -10.51
N SER A 244 11.95 2.14 -11.16
CA SER A 244 13.06 2.19 -12.10
C SER A 244 12.89 1.22 -13.27
N PHE A 245 13.53 1.57 -14.37
CA PHE A 245 13.66 0.76 -15.57
C PHE A 245 15.13 0.65 -15.98
N ALA A 246 15.58 -0.55 -16.31
CA ALA A 246 16.87 -0.81 -16.91
C ALA A 246 16.70 -1.46 -18.27
N PHE A 247 17.64 -1.18 -19.18
CA PHE A 247 17.61 -1.67 -20.55
C PHE A 247 18.86 -2.49 -20.83
N GLN A 248 18.73 -3.52 -21.65
CA GLN A 248 19.87 -4.22 -22.24
C GLN A 248 19.53 -4.55 -23.69
N TRP A 249 20.23 -3.90 -24.62
CA TRP A 249 20.11 -4.19 -26.05
C TRP A 249 20.91 -5.44 -26.40
N SER A 250 20.36 -6.30 -27.25
CA SER A 250 21.05 -7.51 -27.72
C SER A 250 21.01 -7.60 -29.23
N ARG A 251 22.09 -8.15 -29.79
CA ARG A 251 22.19 -8.49 -31.19
C ARG A 251 21.74 -9.93 -31.37
N CYS A 252 20.73 -10.13 -32.19
CA CYS A 252 20.20 -11.44 -32.52
C CYS A 252 20.63 -11.88 -33.91
N ASP A 253 20.74 -13.19 -34.12
CA ASP A 253 20.93 -13.74 -35.46
C ASP A 253 19.82 -13.32 -36.45
N ALA A 254 20.02 -13.62 -37.75
CA ALA A 254 19.06 -13.26 -38.79
C ALA A 254 17.67 -13.90 -38.59
N ALA A 255 17.58 -14.99 -37.81
CA ALA A 255 16.32 -15.63 -37.43
C ALA A 255 15.67 -14.97 -36.20
N GLY A 256 16.39 -14.13 -35.45
CA GLY A 256 15.95 -13.51 -34.20
C GLY A 256 15.89 -14.48 -33.02
N SER A 257 16.47 -15.68 -33.14
CA SER A 257 16.32 -16.77 -32.15
C SER A 257 17.49 -16.82 -31.16
N ASN A 258 18.70 -16.46 -31.62
CA ASN A 258 19.88 -16.45 -30.77
C ASN A 258 20.36 -15.02 -30.57
N CYS A 259 20.21 -14.49 -29.35
CA CYS A 259 20.55 -13.11 -29.02
C CYS A 259 21.70 -13.05 -28.02
N ALA A 260 22.67 -12.17 -28.27
CA ALA A 260 23.79 -11.88 -27.39
C ALA A 260 23.76 -10.41 -26.96
N PRO A 261 23.95 -10.10 -25.66
CA PRO A 261 23.93 -8.73 -25.18
C PRO A 261 25.05 -7.91 -25.81
N ILE A 262 24.73 -6.68 -26.20
CA ILE A 262 25.70 -5.70 -26.70
C ILE A 262 26.29 -4.98 -25.49
N ALA A 263 27.60 -5.12 -25.29
CA ALA A 263 28.29 -4.55 -24.13
C ALA A 263 28.09 -3.02 -24.04
N GLY A 264 27.70 -2.53 -22.86
CA GLY A 264 27.46 -1.10 -22.60
C GLY A 264 26.17 -0.53 -23.18
N ALA A 265 25.42 -1.29 -23.98
CA ALA A 265 24.15 -0.85 -24.55
C ALA A 265 23.00 -0.99 -23.52
N VAL A 266 23.01 -0.09 -22.53
CA VAL A 266 22.07 -0.09 -21.38
C VAL A 266 21.15 1.13 -21.32
N GLY A 267 21.27 2.03 -22.29
CA GLY A 267 20.41 3.21 -22.41
C GLY A 267 19.02 2.85 -22.95
N GLN A 268 18.05 3.73 -22.70
CA GLN A 268 16.73 3.62 -23.32
C GLN A 268 16.81 3.74 -24.85
N THR A 269 17.84 4.40 -25.36
CA THR A 269 18.14 4.52 -26.79
C THR A 269 19.43 3.79 -27.14
N TYR A 270 19.52 3.28 -28.36
CA TYR A 270 20.71 2.65 -28.90
C TYR A 270 20.95 3.07 -30.35
N VAL A 271 22.16 3.53 -30.65
CA VAL A 271 22.57 3.88 -32.01
C VAL A 271 23.13 2.64 -32.69
N LEU A 272 22.58 2.30 -33.86
CA LEU A 272 23.01 1.16 -34.64
C LEU A 272 24.35 1.44 -35.31
N GLY A 273 25.32 0.56 -35.12
CA GLY A 273 26.58 0.56 -35.85
C GLY A 273 26.52 -0.31 -37.11
N THR A 274 27.65 -0.37 -37.81
CA THR A 274 27.79 -1.24 -38.99
C THR A 274 27.88 -2.72 -38.62
N ALA A 275 28.28 -3.05 -37.39
CA ALA A 275 28.35 -4.43 -36.88
C ALA A 275 26.98 -5.09 -36.71
N GLU A 276 25.91 -4.29 -36.71
CA GLU A 276 24.53 -4.76 -36.60
C GLU A 276 23.91 -5.09 -37.96
N ILE A 277 24.52 -4.72 -39.09
CA ILE A 277 23.96 -4.97 -40.43
C ILE A 277 23.71 -6.47 -40.64
N GLY A 278 22.53 -6.81 -41.16
CA GLY A 278 22.08 -8.19 -41.38
C GLY A 278 21.61 -8.92 -40.12
N THR A 279 21.74 -8.31 -38.94
CA THR A 279 21.26 -8.85 -37.66
C THR A 279 19.92 -8.24 -37.28
N ARG A 280 19.25 -8.83 -36.28
CA ARG A 280 18.06 -8.22 -35.65
C ARG A 280 18.43 -7.70 -34.27
N ILE A 281 17.73 -6.67 -33.82
CA ILE A 281 17.99 -6.06 -32.52
C ILE A 281 16.80 -6.26 -31.62
N ASN A 282 17.03 -6.66 -30.38
CA ASN A 282 16.02 -6.65 -29.33
C ASN A 282 16.50 -5.79 -28.15
N VAL A 283 15.57 -5.49 -27.25
CA VAL A 283 15.87 -4.86 -25.96
C VAL A 283 15.13 -5.63 -24.87
N THR A 284 15.85 -5.98 -23.82
CA THR A 284 15.24 -6.46 -22.58
C THR A 284 15.04 -5.29 -21.64
N VAL A 285 13.81 -5.10 -21.18
CA VAL A 285 13.44 -4.08 -20.20
C VAL A 285 13.23 -4.76 -18.85
N THR A 286 13.91 -4.28 -17.82
CA THR A 286 13.73 -4.70 -16.44
C THR A 286 13.05 -3.60 -15.66
N ALA A 287 11.81 -3.84 -15.23
CA ALA A 287 11.07 -2.96 -14.33
C ALA A 287 11.32 -3.40 -12.88
N ALA A 288 11.55 -2.46 -11.96
CA ALA A 288 11.85 -2.78 -10.56
C ALA A 288 11.25 -1.79 -9.57
N ASN A 289 10.98 -2.28 -8.36
CA ASN A 289 10.75 -1.50 -7.15
C ASN A 289 11.56 -2.12 -5.98
N THR A 290 11.32 -1.70 -4.73
CA THR A 290 12.08 -2.23 -3.58
C THR A 290 11.67 -3.65 -3.15
N VAL A 291 10.60 -4.20 -3.74
CA VAL A 291 10.00 -5.50 -3.39
C VAL A 291 10.31 -6.56 -4.43
N THR A 292 10.10 -6.26 -5.72
CA THR A 292 10.28 -7.20 -6.84
C THR A 292 10.80 -6.50 -8.09
N SER A 293 11.36 -7.29 -9.00
CA SER A 293 11.71 -6.87 -10.35
C SER A 293 11.27 -7.94 -11.35
N GLN A 294 11.01 -7.52 -12.59
CA GLN A 294 10.70 -8.42 -13.69
C GLN A 294 11.30 -7.89 -14.99
N SER A 295 11.85 -8.79 -15.81
CA SER A 295 12.40 -8.49 -17.12
C SER A 295 11.51 -9.06 -18.22
N LEU A 296 11.36 -8.31 -19.31
CA LEU A 296 10.70 -8.78 -20.53
C LEU A 296 11.42 -8.22 -21.76
N ALA A 297 11.63 -9.06 -22.76
CA ALA A 297 12.19 -8.66 -24.03
C ALA A 297 11.10 -8.11 -24.97
N ALA A 298 11.41 -7.03 -25.68
CA ALA A 298 10.63 -6.58 -26.82
C ALA A 298 10.76 -7.58 -27.98
N ALA A 299 9.79 -7.58 -28.88
CA ALA A 299 9.94 -8.23 -30.18
C ALA A 299 11.15 -7.64 -30.92
N ALA A 300 11.97 -8.51 -31.53
CA ALA A 300 13.12 -8.06 -32.28
C ALA A 300 12.70 -7.25 -33.52
N THR A 301 13.54 -6.30 -33.92
CA THR A 301 13.34 -5.51 -35.15
C THR A 301 13.37 -6.40 -36.40
N SER A 302 12.99 -5.83 -37.54
CA SER A 302 13.46 -6.38 -38.82
C SER A 302 14.99 -6.33 -38.91
N ALA A 303 15.56 -7.05 -39.88
CA ALA A 303 17.01 -7.03 -40.09
C ALA A 303 17.50 -5.61 -40.35
N VAL A 304 18.64 -5.26 -39.74
CA VAL A 304 19.27 -3.94 -39.90
C VAL A 304 19.85 -3.82 -41.30
N LYS A 305 19.56 -2.70 -41.96
CA LYS A 305 20.10 -2.32 -43.27
C LYS A 305 21.35 -1.47 -43.18
#